data_AF-A0A961Z891-F1
#
_entry.id   AF-A0A961Z891-F1
#
_cell.length_a   1.000
_cell.length_b   1.000
_cell.length_c   1.000
_cell.angle_alpha   90.00
_cell.angle_beta   90.00
_cell.angle_gamma   90.00
#
_symmetry.space_group_name_H-M   'P 1'
#
loop_
_entity.id
_entity.type
_entity.pdbx_description
1 polymer ?
#
loop_
_entity_poly.entity_id
_entity_poly.type
_entity_poly.pdbx_seq_one_letter_code
_entity_poly.pdbx_strand_id
1 'polypeptide(L)'
;MRHVFKHAFAATAAAAFLATSALADEPKRGGTLVTVIASTPRVLNPAVQSGVATGFPGAQLFASPLRYDDSWTPQPYLAKSWEVSDDGLKVTLHLVENATFHDGHPITSEDVAFSVDIIKQYHPFKSMFAPVTSVDTPDPHTAVINLSKPHPALMLAMSGQLMSIIPKHIYGDGQDPKNHPRNNVDVVGSGPFKL
;
A
#
# COMPACT_ATOMS: atom_id res chain seq x y z
N MET A 1 -17.93 29.13 -87.20
CA MET A 1 -17.16 30.28 -86.67
C MET A 1 -16.71 29.92 -85.25
N ARG A 2 -15.49 30.32 -84.90
CA ARG A 2 -14.63 29.86 -83.78
C ARG A 2 -15.20 30.01 -82.35
N HIS A 3 -14.85 29.02 -81.50
CA HIS A 3 -14.59 29.01 -80.02
C HIS A 3 -15.63 29.66 -79.06
N VAL A 4 -15.87 29.25 -77.80
CA VAL A 4 -14.99 28.85 -76.68
C VAL A 4 -15.83 28.13 -75.58
N PHE A 5 -15.21 27.11 -74.94
CA PHE A 5 -15.43 26.46 -73.63
C PHE A 5 -16.46 27.01 -72.61
N LYS A 6 -17.07 26.07 -71.85
CA LYS A 6 -16.79 25.85 -70.39
C LYS A 6 -17.48 24.59 -69.84
N HIS A 7 -16.69 23.73 -69.19
CA HIS A 7 -17.09 22.53 -68.44
C HIS A 7 -17.59 22.89 -67.02
N ALA A 8 -18.49 22.07 -66.45
CA ALA A 8 -18.59 21.84 -65.01
C ALA A 8 -19.35 20.51 -64.78
N PHE A 9 -18.67 19.40 -64.46
CA PHE A 9 -18.22 18.91 -63.15
C PHE A 9 -19.29 18.06 -62.42
N ALA A 10 -19.04 16.76 -62.37
CA ALA A 10 -19.78 15.77 -61.60
C ALA A 10 -19.48 15.93 -60.10
N ALA A 11 -20.52 15.96 -59.27
CA ALA A 11 -20.40 16.02 -57.82
C ALA A 11 -20.30 14.60 -57.25
N THR A 12 -19.13 14.25 -56.70
CA THR A 12 -18.94 13.07 -55.85
C THR A 12 -18.99 13.53 -54.39
N ALA A 13 -20.02 13.10 -53.64
CA ALA A 13 -20.11 13.38 -52.22
C ALA A 13 -19.20 12.43 -51.43
N ALA A 14 -18.11 12.95 -50.88
CA ALA A 14 -17.29 12.24 -49.90
C ALA A 14 -17.84 12.54 -48.50
N ALA A 15 -18.47 11.55 -47.86
CA ALA A 15 -18.85 11.62 -46.46
C ALA A 15 -17.61 11.36 -45.59
N ALA A 16 -17.07 12.42 -44.97
CA ALA A 16 -16.00 12.30 -44.00
C ALA A 16 -16.55 11.79 -42.66
N PHE A 17 -16.22 10.56 -42.29
CA PHE A 17 -16.37 10.08 -40.91
C PHE A 17 -15.35 10.81 -40.02
N LEU A 18 -15.80 11.80 -39.27
CA LEU A 18 -15.04 12.35 -38.15
C LEU A 18 -15.20 11.39 -36.96
N ALA A 19 -14.22 10.50 -36.78
CA ALA A 19 -14.05 9.80 -35.52
C ALA A 19 -13.60 10.84 -34.47
N THR A 20 -14.53 11.31 -33.65
CA THR A 20 -14.19 12.00 -32.40
C THR A 20 -13.50 11.01 -31.48
N SER A 21 -12.17 10.99 -31.52
CA SER A 21 -11.38 10.45 -30.42
C SER A 21 -11.74 11.27 -29.19
N ALA A 22 -12.41 10.66 -28.21
CA ALA A 22 -12.53 11.25 -26.89
C ALA A 22 -11.10 11.39 -26.35
N LEU A 23 -10.55 12.60 -26.41
CA LEU A 23 -9.28 12.90 -25.78
C LEU A 23 -9.50 12.72 -24.27
N ALA A 24 -8.76 11.80 -23.67
CA ALA A 24 -8.76 11.66 -22.22
C ALA A 24 -8.36 12.99 -21.59
N ASP A 25 -9.08 13.43 -20.56
CA ASP A 25 -8.74 14.64 -19.81
C ASP A 25 -7.32 14.55 -19.25
N GLU A 26 -6.59 15.67 -19.26
CA GLU A 26 -5.28 15.74 -18.65
C GLU A 26 -5.36 15.46 -17.14
N PRO A 27 -4.52 14.55 -16.59
CA PRO A 27 -4.49 14.27 -15.16
C PRO A 27 -4.21 15.54 -14.34
N LYS A 28 -5.16 15.94 -13.49
CA LYS A 28 -4.98 17.06 -12.57
C LYS A 28 -4.19 16.59 -11.36
N ARG A 29 -3.07 17.26 -11.07
CA ARG A 29 -2.32 17.04 -9.83
C ARG A 29 -3.01 17.72 -8.65
N GLY A 30 -3.08 17.02 -7.53
CA GLY A 30 -3.75 17.49 -6.30
C GLY A 30 -5.27 17.35 -6.35
N GLY A 31 -5.96 18.02 -5.44
CA GLY A 31 -7.41 17.95 -5.28
C GLY A 31 -7.86 17.15 -4.07
N THR A 32 -9.18 17.04 -3.91
CA THR A 32 -9.81 16.33 -2.79
C THR A 32 -10.65 15.20 -3.35
N LEU A 33 -10.29 13.97 -2.98
CA LEU A 33 -11.14 12.81 -3.18
C LEU A 33 -12.04 12.66 -1.95
N VAL A 34 -13.36 12.77 -2.13
CA VAL A 34 -14.33 12.47 -1.08
C VAL A 34 -14.85 11.06 -1.31
N THR A 35 -14.70 10.21 -0.31
CA THR A 35 -15.18 8.82 -0.33
C THR A 35 -16.13 8.58 0.84
N VAL A 36 -17.07 7.66 0.66
CA VAL A 36 -18.01 7.25 1.70
C VAL A 36 -17.51 5.96 2.34
N ILE A 37 -17.36 5.97 3.66
CA ILE A 37 -17.11 4.78 4.46
C ILE A 37 -18.38 4.46 5.23
N ALA A 38 -18.85 3.21 5.13
CA ALA A 38 -20.15 2.79 5.67
C ALA A 38 -20.27 2.84 7.19
N SER A 39 -19.15 3.01 7.92
CA SER A 39 -19.13 3.14 9.37
C SER A 39 -17.90 3.90 9.86
N THR A 40 -17.99 4.48 11.05
CA THR A 40 -16.87 5.15 11.72
C THR A 40 -15.86 4.11 12.22
N PRO A 41 -14.55 4.26 11.91
CA PRO A 41 -13.52 3.40 12.49
C PRO A 41 -13.47 3.56 14.02
N ARG A 42 -13.32 2.44 14.73
CA ARG A 42 -13.05 2.44 16.18
C ARG A 42 -11.61 2.85 16.51
N VAL A 43 -10.70 2.46 15.63
CA VAL A 43 -9.27 2.76 15.63
C VAL A 43 -8.82 2.91 14.19
N LEU A 44 -7.78 3.70 13.97
CA LEU A 44 -7.19 3.93 12.65
C LEU A 44 -6.00 3.01 12.36
N ASN A 45 -5.51 2.27 13.35
CA ASN A 45 -4.38 1.36 13.25
C ASN A 45 -4.80 -0.03 12.75
N PRO A 46 -4.45 -0.44 11.52
CA PRO A 46 -4.81 -1.75 10.99
C PRO A 46 -4.04 -2.90 11.63
N ALA A 47 -2.89 -2.67 12.28
CA ALA A 47 -2.11 -3.74 12.92
C ALA A 47 -2.85 -4.42 14.09
N VAL A 48 -3.90 -3.79 14.63
CA VAL A 48 -4.68 -4.30 15.78
C VAL A 48 -6.18 -4.48 15.50
N GLN A 49 -6.66 -4.05 14.34
CA GLN A 49 -8.08 -4.09 13.97
C GLN A 49 -8.26 -4.26 12.47
N SER A 50 -9.12 -5.20 12.07
CA SER A 50 -9.45 -5.45 10.68
C SER A 50 -10.77 -4.80 10.25
N GLY A 51 -11.10 -4.94 8.96
CA GLY A 51 -12.36 -4.47 8.37
C GLY A 51 -12.20 -3.16 7.62
N VAL A 52 -13.08 -2.94 6.63
CA VAL A 52 -12.95 -1.84 5.66
C VAL A 52 -12.91 -0.47 6.35
N ALA A 53 -13.71 -0.26 7.40
CA ALA A 53 -13.77 1.01 8.10
C ALA A 53 -12.42 1.45 8.71
N THR A 54 -11.61 0.51 9.21
CA THR A 54 -10.27 0.79 9.75
C THR A 54 -9.20 0.66 8.67
N GLY A 55 -9.23 -0.44 7.90
CA GLY A 55 -8.19 -0.76 6.92
C GLY A 55 -8.12 0.22 5.76
N PHE A 56 -9.26 0.77 5.31
CA PHE A 56 -9.28 1.73 4.20
C PHE A 56 -8.54 3.04 4.53
N PRO A 57 -8.90 3.79 5.60
CA PRO A 57 -8.13 4.98 5.99
C PRO A 57 -6.75 4.61 6.56
N GLY A 58 -6.64 3.52 7.32
CA GLY A 58 -5.38 3.11 7.93
C GLY A 58 -4.28 2.79 6.91
N ALA A 59 -4.62 2.15 5.79
CA ALA A 59 -3.65 1.91 4.70
C ALA A 59 -3.17 3.20 4.00
N GLN A 60 -3.85 4.33 4.20
CA GLN A 60 -3.39 5.65 3.75
C GLN A 60 -2.48 6.33 4.78
N LEU A 61 -2.65 5.99 6.06
CA LEU A 61 -1.89 6.56 7.18
C LEU A 61 -0.59 5.81 7.45
N PHE A 62 -0.57 4.48 7.30
CA PHE A 62 0.58 3.63 7.59
C PHE A 62 1.11 2.97 6.31
N ALA A 63 2.43 2.96 6.12
CA ALA A 63 3.04 2.17 5.06
C ALA A 63 3.00 0.67 5.42
N SER A 64 2.95 -0.18 4.40
CA SER A 64 3.18 -1.62 4.50
C SER A 64 4.43 -2.01 3.72
N PRO A 65 4.98 -3.22 3.94
CA PRO A 65 6.10 -3.67 3.12
C PRO A 65 5.79 -3.63 1.62
N LEU A 66 4.60 -4.12 1.23
CA LEU A 66 4.19 -4.27 -0.16
C LEU A 66 2.88 -3.54 -0.45
N ARG A 67 2.70 -3.15 -1.71
CA ARG A 67 1.42 -2.75 -2.30
C ARG A 67 1.05 -3.72 -3.43
N TYR A 68 -0.16 -3.61 -3.95
CA TYR A 68 -0.68 -4.50 -4.98
C TYR A 68 -1.25 -3.70 -6.14
N ASP A 69 -0.98 -4.13 -7.37
CA ASP A 69 -1.60 -3.57 -8.56
C ASP A 69 -2.97 -4.21 -8.83
N ASP A 70 -3.63 -3.77 -9.90
CA ASP A 70 -4.96 -4.23 -10.30
C ASP A 70 -5.00 -5.73 -10.66
N SER A 71 -3.83 -6.33 -10.92
CA SER A 71 -3.68 -7.77 -11.20
C SER A 71 -3.31 -8.57 -9.94
N TRP A 72 -3.35 -7.95 -8.76
CA TRP A 72 -2.93 -8.55 -7.49
C TRP A 72 -1.46 -9.01 -7.47
N THR A 73 -0.62 -8.38 -8.29
CA THR A 73 0.83 -8.63 -8.24
C THR A 73 1.43 -7.77 -7.13
N PRO A 74 2.27 -8.35 -6.25
CA PRO A 74 2.98 -7.56 -5.24
C PRO A 74 3.94 -6.59 -5.90
N GLN A 75 3.95 -5.36 -5.40
CA GLN A 75 4.78 -4.26 -5.88
C GLN A 75 5.56 -3.66 -4.70
N PRO A 76 6.78 -3.14 -4.94
CA PRO A 76 7.55 -2.44 -3.91
C PRO A 76 6.77 -1.29 -3.27
N TYR A 77 6.95 -1.12 -1.96
CA TYR A 77 6.47 0.05 -1.22
C TYR A 77 7.48 0.46 -0.14
N LEU A 78 7.28 0.15 1.14
CA LEU A 78 8.32 0.36 2.14
C LEU A 78 9.52 -0.57 1.92
N ALA A 79 9.25 -1.82 1.50
CA ALA A 79 10.28 -2.68 0.95
C ALA A 79 10.52 -2.32 -0.52
N LYS A 80 11.73 -1.86 -0.85
CA LYS A 80 12.15 -1.56 -2.24
C LYS A 80 12.37 -2.82 -3.06
N SER A 81 12.71 -3.93 -2.40
CA SER A 81 12.81 -5.27 -2.97
C SER A 81 12.63 -6.32 -1.87
N TRP A 82 12.41 -7.57 -2.28
CA TRP A 82 12.37 -8.71 -1.38
C TRP A 82 12.85 -9.97 -2.08
N GLU A 83 13.27 -10.94 -1.28
CA GLU A 83 13.74 -12.25 -1.72
C GLU A 83 13.03 -13.33 -0.92
N VAL A 84 12.64 -14.43 -1.58
CA VAL A 84 12.15 -15.64 -0.92
C VAL A 84 13.22 -16.70 -1.12
N SER A 85 13.65 -17.36 -0.04
CA SER A 85 14.64 -18.43 -0.13
C SER A 85 14.11 -19.62 -0.94
N ASP A 86 15.01 -20.42 -1.52
CA ASP A 86 14.66 -21.59 -2.35
C ASP A 86 13.78 -22.61 -1.61
N ASP A 87 13.98 -22.75 -0.30
CA ASP A 87 13.18 -23.62 0.57
C ASP A 87 11.84 -22.99 1.02
N GLY A 88 11.60 -21.72 0.68
CA GLY A 88 10.41 -20.96 1.06
C GLY A 88 10.30 -20.66 2.56
N LEU A 89 11.38 -20.82 3.32
CA LEU A 89 11.39 -20.63 4.78
C LEU A 89 11.86 -19.25 5.23
N LYS A 90 12.34 -18.40 4.31
CA LYS A 90 12.77 -17.04 4.61
C LYS A 90 12.24 -16.06 3.59
N VAL A 91 11.79 -14.91 4.07
CA VAL A 91 11.49 -13.73 3.24
C VAL A 91 12.35 -12.57 3.73
N THR A 92 13.30 -12.14 2.91
CA THR A 92 14.16 -10.98 3.20
C THR A 92 13.54 -9.75 2.56
N LEU A 93 13.28 -8.71 3.37
CA LEU A 93 12.80 -7.42 2.92
C LEU A 93 13.96 -6.41 2.96
N HIS A 94 14.18 -5.72 1.85
CA HIS A 94 15.11 -4.59 1.79
C HIS A 94 14.30 -3.30 1.82
N LEU A 95 14.49 -2.50 2.85
CA LEU A 95 13.72 -1.29 3.11
C LEU A 95 14.29 -0.08 2.36
N VAL A 96 13.44 0.92 2.14
CA VAL A 96 13.85 2.25 1.68
C VAL A 96 14.65 2.93 2.79
N GLU A 97 15.90 3.32 2.49
CA GLU A 97 16.88 3.75 3.51
C GLU A 97 16.52 5.08 4.19
N ASN A 98 15.84 5.98 3.48
CA ASN A 98 15.43 7.29 3.97
C ASN A 98 13.93 7.36 4.31
N ALA A 99 13.29 6.21 4.54
CA ALA A 99 11.90 6.18 4.96
C ALA A 99 11.76 6.72 6.40
N THR A 100 10.78 7.59 6.61
CA THR A 100 10.48 8.17 7.92
C THR A 100 9.00 8.04 8.24
N PHE A 101 8.68 7.93 9.52
CA PHE A 101 7.35 8.21 10.02
C PHE A 101 7.02 9.71 9.87
N HIS A 102 5.74 10.08 10.03
CA HIS A 102 5.26 11.45 9.87
C HIS A 102 5.84 12.43 10.90
N ASP A 103 6.40 11.93 12.00
CA ASP A 103 7.11 12.71 13.02
C ASP A 103 8.63 12.84 12.74
N GLY A 104 9.10 12.29 11.62
CA GLY A 104 10.50 12.34 11.20
C GLY A 104 11.37 11.23 11.78
N HIS A 105 10.86 10.34 12.64
CA HIS A 105 11.64 9.17 13.08
C HIS A 105 11.93 8.25 11.88
N PRO A 106 13.18 7.77 11.72
CA PRO A 106 13.50 6.79 10.69
C PRO A 106 12.70 5.50 10.87
N ILE A 107 12.24 4.92 9.77
CA ILE A 107 11.66 3.56 9.77
C ILE A 107 12.79 2.57 9.61
N THR A 108 12.82 1.57 10.49
CA THR A 108 13.86 0.53 10.47
C THR A 108 13.27 -0.87 10.42
N SER A 109 14.12 -1.86 10.21
CA SER A 109 13.78 -3.28 10.33
C SER A 109 13.25 -3.65 11.73
N GLU A 110 13.61 -2.90 12.78
CA GLU A 110 13.04 -3.09 14.12
C GLU A 110 11.55 -2.75 14.18
N ASP A 111 11.08 -1.76 13.42
CA ASP A 111 9.66 -1.43 13.32
C ASP A 111 8.90 -2.53 12.59
N VAL A 112 9.54 -3.19 11.61
CA VAL A 112 8.98 -4.37 10.93
C VAL A 112 8.82 -5.53 11.92
N ALA A 113 9.88 -5.87 12.65
CA ALA A 113 9.84 -6.92 13.66
C ALA A 113 8.77 -6.65 14.74
N PHE A 114 8.76 -5.43 15.27
CA PHE A 114 7.76 -4.99 16.23
C PHE A 114 6.34 -5.11 15.69
N SER A 115 6.09 -4.63 14.48
CA SER A 115 4.76 -4.68 13.86
C SER A 115 4.28 -6.12 13.66
N VAL A 116 5.15 -7.03 13.23
CA VAL A 116 4.82 -8.46 13.10
C VAL A 116 4.44 -9.06 14.44
N ASP A 117 5.16 -8.75 15.52
CA ASP A 117 4.85 -9.23 16.85
C ASP A 117 3.49 -8.71 17.36
N ILE A 118 3.18 -7.43 17.13
CA ILE A 118 1.87 -6.86 17.44
C ILE A 118 0.77 -7.57 16.64
N ILE A 119 0.97 -7.77 15.34
CA ILE A 119 -0.02 -8.42 14.48
C ILE A 119 -0.29 -9.86 14.95
N LYS A 120 0.77 -10.63 15.24
CA LYS A 120 0.65 -12.01 15.74
C LYS A 120 -0.10 -12.10 17.07
N GLN A 121 -0.06 -11.06 17.89
CA GLN A 121 -0.77 -11.03 19.17
C GLN A 121 -2.23 -10.57 19.02
N TYR A 122 -2.44 -9.44 18.34
CA TYR A 122 -3.68 -8.68 18.44
C TYR A 122 -4.55 -8.72 17.18
N HIS A 123 -3.96 -8.83 15.99
CA HIS A 123 -4.71 -8.66 14.74
C HIS A 123 -5.73 -9.79 14.54
N PRO A 124 -6.97 -9.50 14.10
CA PRO A 124 -7.96 -10.55 13.83
C PRO A 124 -7.51 -11.58 12.78
N PHE A 125 -6.67 -11.18 11.82
CA PHE A 125 -6.09 -12.09 10.80
C PHE A 125 -4.70 -12.63 11.16
N LYS A 126 -4.33 -12.67 12.44
CA LYS A 126 -3.03 -13.20 12.90
C LYS A 126 -2.70 -14.62 12.44
N SER A 127 -3.70 -15.43 12.08
CA SER A 127 -3.51 -16.76 11.50
C SER A 127 -2.72 -16.73 10.18
N MET A 128 -2.77 -15.62 9.42
CA MET A 128 -1.95 -15.44 8.21
C MET A 128 -0.46 -15.29 8.53
N PHE A 129 -0.10 -14.98 9.78
CA PHE A 129 1.28 -14.87 10.26
C PHE A 129 1.69 -16.05 11.14
N ALA A 130 0.82 -17.05 11.32
CA ALA A 130 1.09 -18.18 12.22
C ALA A 130 2.40 -18.94 11.90
N PRO A 131 2.81 -19.10 10.62
CA PRO A 131 4.09 -19.74 10.32
C PRO A 131 5.33 -18.90 10.65
N VAL A 132 5.19 -17.59 10.89
CA VAL A 132 6.31 -16.69 11.18
C VAL A 132 6.88 -17.00 12.57
N THR A 133 8.14 -17.42 12.62
CA THR A 133 8.84 -17.80 13.86
C THR A 133 9.61 -16.63 14.46
N SER A 134 10.33 -15.86 13.65
CA SER A 134 11.03 -14.63 14.05
C SER A 134 11.12 -13.63 12.90
N VAL A 135 11.46 -12.39 13.24
CA VAL A 135 11.93 -11.38 12.30
C VAL A 135 13.29 -10.92 12.76
N ASP A 136 14.34 -11.27 12.01
CA ASP A 136 15.71 -10.85 12.34
C ASP A 136 15.99 -9.50 11.69
N THR A 137 16.75 -8.65 12.38
CA THR A 137 17.04 -7.26 11.99
C THR A 137 18.55 -7.04 11.94
N PRO A 138 19.27 -7.66 10.99
CA PRO A 138 20.74 -7.63 10.96
C PRO A 138 21.31 -6.21 10.76
N ASP A 139 20.53 -5.32 10.14
CA ASP A 139 20.84 -3.91 9.96
C ASP A 139 19.51 -3.10 9.86
N PRO A 140 19.55 -1.76 9.93
CA PRO A 140 18.34 -0.94 9.92
C PRO A 140 17.45 -1.07 8.68
N HIS A 141 17.96 -1.57 7.56
CA HIS A 141 17.28 -1.60 6.28
C HIS A 141 17.02 -3.02 5.75
N THR A 142 17.31 -4.04 6.54
CA THR A 142 17.07 -5.44 6.20
C THR A 142 16.24 -6.10 7.30
N ALA A 143 15.07 -6.63 6.93
CA ALA A 143 14.25 -7.46 7.82
C ALA A 143 14.11 -8.87 7.24
N VAL A 144 14.51 -9.90 8.00
CA VAL A 144 14.45 -11.30 7.57
C VAL A 144 13.32 -12.00 8.32
N ILE A 145 12.23 -12.29 7.63
CA ILE A 145 11.08 -13.00 8.19
C ILE A 145 11.32 -14.51 8.06
N ASN A 146 11.51 -15.19 9.17
CA ASN A 146 11.72 -16.63 9.22
C ASN A 146 10.40 -17.38 9.40
N LEU A 147 10.24 -18.50 8.69
CA LEU A 147 9.03 -19.31 8.65
C LEU A 147 9.31 -20.75 9.09
N SER A 148 8.36 -21.34 9.80
CA SER A 148 8.37 -22.76 10.20
C SER A 148 8.02 -23.73 9.06
N LYS A 149 7.39 -23.21 7.99
CA LYS A 149 7.00 -23.95 6.79
C LYS A 149 6.77 -22.96 5.63
N PRO A 150 6.85 -23.41 4.37
CA PRO A 150 6.52 -22.56 3.23
C PRO A 150 5.10 -22.01 3.35
N HIS A 151 4.95 -20.69 3.16
CA HIS A 151 3.67 -20.02 3.36
C HIS A 151 3.45 -18.85 2.37
N PRO A 152 3.06 -19.14 1.12
CA PRO A 152 2.91 -18.11 0.08
C PRO A 152 1.91 -16.99 0.42
N ALA A 153 0.90 -17.29 1.25
CA ALA A 153 -0.09 -16.31 1.69
C ALA A 153 0.53 -15.16 2.51
N LEU A 154 1.75 -15.33 3.03
CA LEU A 154 2.48 -14.25 3.70
C LEU A 154 2.65 -13.02 2.80
N MET A 155 2.86 -13.21 1.49
CA MET A 155 2.99 -12.09 0.55
C MET A 155 1.77 -11.18 0.64
N LEU A 156 0.56 -11.76 0.50
CA LEU A 156 -0.69 -11.00 0.61
C LEU A 156 -0.88 -10.38 2.00
N ALA A 157 -0.44 -11.09 3.05
CA ALA A 157 -0.47 -10.59 4.41
C ALA A 157 0.42 -9.36 4.62
N MET A 158 1.46 -9.15 3.79
CA MET A 158 2.32 -7.95 3.82
C MET A 158 1.70 -6.69 3.15
N SER A 159 0.38 -6.68 2.93
CA SER A 159 -0.36 -5.55 2.36
C SER A 159 -0.78 -4.51 3.42
N GLY A 160 -1.15 -3.30 2.96
CA GLY A 160 -1.54 -2.15 3.82
C GLY A 160 -2.58 -2.47 4.90
N GLN A 161 -3.54 -3.33 4.60
CA GLN A 161 -4.63 -3.68 5.53
C GLN A 161 -4.28 -4.78 6.54
N LEU A 162 -3.21 -5.53 6.29
CA LEU A 162 -2.87 -6.74 7.05
C LEU A 162 -1.53 -6.61 7.78
N MET A 163 -0.60 -5.81 7.23
CA MET A 163 0.71 -5.53 7.81
C MET A 163 1.07 -4.05 7.65
N SER A 164 0.33 -3.19 8.35
CA SER A 164 0.79 -1.82 8.58
C SER A 164 2.03 -1.83 9.47
N ILE A 165 3.07 -1.10 9.05
CA ILE A 165 4.27 -0.87 9.87
C ILE A 165 3.98 0.30 10.80
N ILE A 166 3.94 0.00 12.10
CA ILE A 166 3.63 0.96 13.15
C ILE A 166 4.91 1.39 13.90
N PRO A 167 4.97 2.64 14.38
CA PRO A 167 6.16 3.18 15.04
C PRO A 167 6.43 2.49 16.38
N LYS A 168 7.52 1.71 16.46
CA LYS A 168 7.93 1.03 17.70
C LYS A 168 8.19 2.03 18.83
N HIS A 169 8.74 3.21 18.53
CA HIS A 169 9.01 4.24 19.52
C HIS A 169 7.75 4.84 20.16
N ILE A 170 6.58 4.66 19.55
CA ILE A 170 5.29 5.10 20.09
C ILE A 170 4.58 3.93 20.78
N TYR A 171 4.41 2.82 20.07
CA TYR A 171 3.59 1.69 20.55
C TYR A 171 4.36 0.70 21.44
N GLY A 172 5.68 0.83 21.53
CA GLY A 172 6.55 0.02 22.38
C GLY A 172 6.74 0.58 23.80
N ASP A 173 5.87 1.47 24.24
CA ASP A 173 5.95 2.15 25.55
C ASP A 173 5.42 1.32 26.74
N GLY A 174 4.96 0.09 26.47
CA GLY A 174 4.43 -0.84 27.46
C GLY A 174 2.92 -0.75 27.67
N GLN A 175 2.22 0.18 27.01
CA GLN A 175 0.76 0.19 26.98
C GLN A 175 0.21 -0.92 26.07
N ASP A 176 -1.05 -1.31 26.25
CA ASP A 176 -1.73 -2.25 25.36
C ASP A 176 -1.91 -1.63 23.95
N PRO A 177 -1.23 -2.15 22.91
CA PRO A 177 -1.28 -1.58 21.56
C PRO A 177 -2.69 -1.57 20.97
N LYS A 178 -3.57 -2.49 21.40
CA LYS A 178 -4.96 -2.52 20.93
C LYS A 178 -5.79 -1.35 21.42
N ASN A 179 -5.51 -0.87 22.63
CA ASN A 179 -6.23 0.22 23.29
C ASN A 179 -5.41 1.51 23.41
N HIS A 180 -4.23 1.56 22.79
CA HIS A 180 -3.33 2.71 22.85
C HIS A 180 -4.00 3.99 22.31
N PRO A 181 -3.94 5.13 23.03
CA PRO A 181 -4.58 6.38 22.59
C PRO A 181 -4.17 6.87 21.19
N ARG A 182 -2.94 6.56 20.77
CA ARG A 182 -2.36 6.92 19.47
C ARG A 182 -3.00 6.20 18.29
N ASN A 183 -3.89 5.24 18.55
CA ASN A 183 -4.74 4.63 17.53
C ASN A 183 -5.83 5.58 16.99
N ASN A 184 -6.10 6.69 17.67
CA ASN A 184 -7.17 7.64 17.31
C ASN A 184 -6.74 9.10 17.39
N VAL A 185 -5.83 9.44 18.30
CA VAL A 185 -5.40 10.81 18.57
C VAL A 185 -3.96 10.99 18.12
N ASP A 186 -3.69 12.07 17.38
CA ASP A 186 -2.36 12.44 16.90
C ASP A 186 -1.62 11.26 16.23
N VAL A 187 -2.33 10.53 15.36
CA VAL A 187 -1.82 9.33 14.72
C VAL A 187 -0.54 9.66 13.94
N VAL A 188 0.53 8.93 14.23
CA VAL A 188 1.79 8.99 13.47
C VAL A 188 1.92 7.69 12.70
N GLY A 189 1.89 7.80 11.38
CA GLY A 189 2.15 6.69 10.48
C GLY A 189 3.28 7.05 9.52
N SER A 190 3.23 6.47 8.32
CA SER A 190 4.28 6.57 7.29
C SER A 190 3.71 6.50 5.88
N GLY A 191 2.39 6.47 5.75
CA GLY A 191 1.68 6.45 4.48
C GLY A 191 1.62 7.83 3.81
N PRO A 192 1.02 7.91 2.62
CA PRO A 192 0.96 9.15 1.84
C PRO A 192 0.11 10.26 2.46
N PHE A 193 -0.72 9.93 3.46
CA PHE A 193 -1.58 10.90 4.15
C PHE A 193 -1.33 10.88 5.65
N LYS A 194 -1.63 12.00 6.30
CA LYS A 194 -1.68 12.19 7.75
C LYS A 194 -3.02 12.85 8.10
N LEU A 195 -3.42 12.75 9.36
CA LEU A 195 -4.62 13.44 9.88
C LEU A 195 -4.38 14.96 10.01
#